data_AF-A0A8S3UXV9-F1
#
_entry.id   AF-A0A8S3UXV9-F1
#
_cell.length_a   1.000
_cell.length_b   1.000
_cell.length_c   1.000
_cell.angle_alpha   90.00
_cell.angle_beta   90.00
_cell.angle_gamma   90.00
#
_symmetry.space_group_name_H-M   'P 1'
#
loop_
_entity.id
_entity.type
_entity.pdbx_description
1 polymer ?
#
loop_
_entity_poly.entity_id
_entity_poly.type
_entity_poly.pdbx_seq_one_letter_code
_entity_poly.pdbx_strand_id
1 'polypeptide(L)'
;MNLSDSDGRTALHAAVERKQDSVIDFLINKCKVSPFVRWRDKRPFQLIKDGQDNQKLKEKLNKYMENQLNSESDLHKKTPDDDEDEDVKIVRILNSASRGDIRLIKAYDASQLTVSNYDKRTALHIAVSNNQEHIVEYLLKECGLTEEVQKAEDRYTLC
;
A
#
# COMPACT_ATOMS: atom_id res chain seq x y z
N MET A 1 -3.93 -11.82 13.48
CA MET A 1 -3.36 -13.18 13.53
C MET A 1 -3.85 -13.92 12.27
N ASN A 2 -2.98 -14.23 11.31
CA ASN A 2 -3.37 -14.84 10.02
C ASN A 2 -2.97 -16.31 9.98
N LEU A 3 -3.62 -17.12 10.82
CA LEU A 3 -3.41 -18.57 10.81
C LEU A 3 -4.06 -19.17 9.57
N SER A 4 -3.32 -20.03 8.89
CA SER A 4 -3.77 -20.83 7.75
C SER A 4 -3.57 -22.32 8.01
N ASP A 5 -4.31 -23.16 7.30
CA ASP A 5 -4.05 -24.60 7.23
C ASP A 5 -2.82 -24.92 6.37
N SER A 6 -2.52 -26.22 6.21
CA SER A 6 -1.41 -26.73 5.40
C SER A 6 -1.44 -26.30 3.93
N ASP A 7 -2.61 -25.88 3.43
CA ASP A 7 -2.81 -25.42 2.05
C ASP A 7 -2.80 -23.89 1.93
N GLY A 8 -2.52 -23.15 3.02
CA GLY A 8 -2.56 -21.69 3.05
C GLY A 8 -3.98 -21.11 3.18
N ARG A 9 -4.98 -21.95 3.45
CA ARG A 9 -6.38 -21.55 3.62
C ARG A 9 -6.61 -20.99 5.01
N THR A 10 -7.09 -19.75 5.08
CA THR A 10 -7.46 -19.13 6.37
C THR A 10 -8.84 -19.58 6.84
N ALA A 11 -9.10 -19.44 8.16
CA ALA A 11 -10.43 -19.66 8.73
C ALA A 11 -11.53 -18.82 8.04
N LEU A 12 -11.18 -17.63 7.53
CA LEU A 12 -12.10 -16.78 6.78
C LEU A 12 -12.50 -17.40 5.43
N HIS A 13 -11.59 -18.07 4.71
CA HIS A 13 -11.94 -18.79 3.48
C HIS A 13 -12.93 -19.95 3.74
N ALA A 14 -12.78 -20.66 4.87
CA ALA A 14 -13.68 -21.75 5.24
C ALA A 14 -15.07 -21.25 5.63
N ALA A 15 -15.13 -20.16 6.41
CA ALA A 15 -16.39 -19.55 6.84
C ALA A 15 -17.18 -18.98 5.66
N VAL A 16 -16.50 -18.36 4.69
CA VAL A 16 -17.12 -17.80 3.49
C VAL A 16 -17.63 -18.88 2.54
N GLU A 17 -16.88 -19.95 2.31
CA GLU A 17 -17.33 -21.09 1.49
C GLU A 17 -18.62 -21.71 2.06
N ARG A 18 -18.73 -21.76 3.39
CA ARG A 18 -19.88 -22.32 4.10
C ARG A 18 -21.00 -21.31 4.38
N LYS A 19 -20.85 -20.04 3.98
CA LYS A 19 -21.79 -18.93 4.27
C LYS A 19 -22.19 -18.81 5.74
N GLN A 20 -21.22 -18.93 6.65
CA GLN A 20 -21.48 -18.87 8.09
C GLN A 20 -21.37 -17.44 8.61
N ASP A 21 -22.44 -16.64 8.49
CA ASP A 21 -22.42 -15.21 8.83
C ASP A 21 -21.95 -14.91 10.25
N SER A 22 -22.43 -15.66 11.25
CA SER A 22 -22.04 -15.47 12.66
C SER A 22 -20.55 -15.70 12.90
N VAL A 23 -19.97 -16.69 12.21
CA VAL A 23 -18.53 -17.00 12.31
C VAL A 23 -17.72 -15.94 11.58
N ILE A 24 -18.19 -15.48 10.42
CA ILE A 24 -17.56 -14.40 9.65
C ILE A 24 -17.52 -13.12 10.50
N ASP A 25 -18.62 -12.77 11.17
CA ASP A 25 -18.66 -11.64 12.10
C ASP A 25 -17.66 -11.78 13.24
N PHE A 26 -17.54 -12.97 13.81
CA PHE A 26 -16.57 -13.22 14.87
C PHE A 26 -15.14 -13.07 14.37
N LEU A 27 -14.81 -13.64 13.20
CA LEU A 27 -13.47 -13.58 12.61
C LEU A 27 -13.08 -12.15 12.22
N ILE A 28 -14.01 -11.37 11.69
CA ILE A 28 -13.80 -9.97 11.31
C ILE A 28 -13.67 -9.09 12.56
N ASN A 29 -14.62 -9.16 13.48
CA ASN A 29 -14.68 -8.21 14.61
C ASN A 29 -13.74 -8.56 15.76
N LYS A 30 -13.58 -9.86 16.08
CA LYS A 30 -12.76 -10.31 17.22
C LYS A 30 -11.35 -10.70 16.79
N CYS A 31 -11.22 -11.49 15.73
CA CYS A 31 -9.92 -12.04 15.33
C CYS A 31 -9.12 -11.13 14.40
N LYS A 32 -9.76 -10.12 13.77
CA LYS A 32 -9.15 -9.21 12.78
C LYS A 32 -8.33 -9.98 11.74
N VAL A 33 -8.91 -11.04 11.17
CA VAL A 33 -8.24 -11.86 10.16
C VAL A 33 -8.08 -11.04 8.88
N SER A 34 -6.90 -11.09 8.27
CA SER A 34 -6.64 -10.36 7.03
C SER A 34 -7.53 -10.90 5.89
N PRO A 35 -8.27 -10.01 5.19
CA PRO A 35 -9.07 -10.40 4.04
C PRO A 35 -8.23 -10.53 2.75
N PHE A 36 -6.93 -10.24 2.80
CA PHE A 36 -6.06 -10.16 1.63
C PHE A 36 -5.31 -11.47 1.33
N VAL A 37 -5.32 -12.42 2.28
CA VAL A 37 -4.65 -13.71 2.11
C VAL A 37 -5.25 -14.46 0.92
N ARG A 38 -4.38 -15.04 0.09
CA ARG A 38 -4.78 -15.82 -1.09
C ARG A 38 -4.70 -17.31 -0.78
N TRP A 39 -5.75 -18.05 -1.14
CA TRP A 39 -5.78 -19.50 -1.20
C TRP A 39 -6.17 -19.91 -2.61
N ARG A 40 -5.32 -20.69 -3.30
CA ARG A 40 -5.46 -21.04 -4.73
C ARG A 40 -5.66 -19.79 -5.61
N ASP A 41 -4.85 -18.76 -5.38
CA ASP A 41 -4.93 -17.43 -6.02
C ASP A 41 -6.25 -16.68 -5.84
N LYS A 42 -7.13 -17.17 -4.97
CA LYS A 42 -8.42 -16.54 -4.66
C LYS A 42 -8.41 -15.98 -3.24
N ARG A 43 -8.97 -14.78 -3.09
CA ARG A 43 -9.26 -14.17 -1.79
C ARG A 43 -10.57 -14.74 -1.23
N PRO A 44 -10.83 -14.59 0.08
CA PRO A 44 -12.05 -15.10 0.70
C PRO A 44 -13.33 -14.64 -0.02
N PHE A 45 -13.42 -13.36 -0.40
CA PHE A 45 -14.60 -12.83 -1.10
C PHE A 45 -14.78 -13.41 -2.52
N GLN A 46 -13.70 -13.83 -3.19
CA GLN A 46 -13.74 -14.41 -4.55
C GLN A 46 -14.22 -15.87 -4.55
N LEU A 47 -14.29 -16.52 -3.39
CA LEU A 47 -14.91 -17.85 -3.26
C LEU A 47 -16.44 -17.79 -3.31
N ILE A 48 -17.03 -16.59 -3.16
CA ILE A 48 -18.47 -16.41 -3.16
C ILE A 48 -19.00 -16.50 -4.59
N LYS A 49 -19.83 -17.51 -4.87
CA LYS A 49 -20.49 -17.69 -6.17
C LYS A 49 -21.41 -16.50 -6.49
N ASP A 50 -21.49 -16.13 -7.76
CA ASP A 50 -22.42 -15.09 -8.21
C ASP A 50 -23.87 -15.57 -8.03
N GLY A 51 -24.65 -14.79 -7.29
CA GLY A 51 -26.04 -15.09 -6.94
C GLY A 51 -26.60 -13.99 -6.04
N GLN A 52 -27.91 -13.73 -6.15
CA GLN A 52 -28.56 -12.61 -5.43
C GLN A 52 -28.42 -12.74 -3.91
N ASP A 53 -28.51 -13.95 -3.37
CA ASP A 53 -28.39 -14.22 -1.92
C ASP A 53 -27.00 -13.92 -1.35
N ASN A 54 -25.98 -13.86 -2.22
CA ASN A 54 -24.59 -13.71 -1.83
C ASN A 54 -24.09 -12.26 -1.87
N GLN A 55 -24.90 -11.35 -2.41
CA GLN A 55 -24.53 -9.95 -2.57
C GLN A 55 -24.21 -9.29 -1.22
N LYS A 56 -25.07 -9.52 -0.20
CA LYS A 56 -24.90 -8.95 1.14
C LYS A 56 -23.58 -9.36 1.80
N LEU A 57 -23.18 -10.63 1.63
CA LEU A 57 -21.93 -11.14 2.17
C LEU A 57 -20.72 -10.54 1.43
N LYS A 58 -20.80 -10.43 0.10
CA LYS A 58 -19.77 -9.77 -0.72
C LYS A 58 -19.58 -8.31 -0.28
N GLU A 59 -20.66 -7.56 -0.14
CA GLU A 59 -20.62 -6.16 0.32
C GLU A 59 -19.98 -6.04 1.71
N LYS A 60 -20.31 -6.94 2.63
CA LYS A 60 -19.75 -6.96 3.98
C LYS A 60 -18.23 -7.19 3.99
N LEU A 61 -17.76 -8.18 3.22
CA LEU A 61 -16.33 -8.46 3.06
C LEU A 61 -15.59 -7.33 2.34
N ASN A 62 -16.22 -6.74 1.32
CA ASN A 62 -15.65 -5.62 0.59
C ASN A 62 -15.54 -4.38 1.49
N LYS A 63 -16.57 -4.07 2.27
CA LYS A 63 -16.53 -3.01 3.29
C LYS A 63 -15.46 -3.27 4.34
N TYR A 64 -15.27 -4.52 4.77
CA TYR A 64 -14.19 -4.85 5.69
C TYR A 64 -12.81 -4.63 5.05
N MET A 65 -12.62 -5.00 3.78
CA MET A 65 -11.41 -4.70 3.02
C MET A 65 -11.17 -3.20 2.87
N GLU A 66 -12.20 -2.45 2.48
CA GLU A 66 -12.16 -0.99 2.37
C GLU A 66 -11.87 -0.35 3.72
N ASN A 67 -12.44 -0.82 4.83
CA ASN A 67 -12.11 -0.30 6.16
C ASN A 67 -10.66 -0.60 6.57
N GLN A 68 -10.10 -1.75 6.17
CA GLN A 68 -8.69 -2.05 6.41
C GLN A 68 -7.77 -1.19 5.53
N LEU A 69 -8.15 -0.96 4.27
CA LEU A 69 -7.46 -0.05 3.35
C LEU A 69 -7.65 1.42 3.73
N ASN A 70 -8.78 1.77 4.37
CA ASN A 70 -9.07 3.12 4.82
C ASN A 70 -8.44 3.42 6.17
N SER A 71 -8.10 2.41 6.98
CA SER A 71 -7.13 2.63 8.06
C SER A 71 -5.72 2.94 7.53
N GLU A 72 -5.43 2.60 6.27
CA GLU A 72 -4.24 3.05 5.55
C GLU A 72 -4.51 4.34 4.71
N SER A 73 -5.76 4.64 4.36
CA SER A 73 -6.16 5.87 3.64
C SER A 73 -6.56 7.03 4.57
N ASP A 74 -6.65 6.81 5.88
CA ASP A 74 -6.64 7.84 6.92
C ASP A 74 -5.24 8.48 7.07
N LEU A 75 -4.33 8.23 6.13
CA LEU A 75 -3.26 9.16 5.79
C LEU A 75 -3.78 10.48 5.15
N HIS A 76 -5.10 10.67 5.00
CA HIS A 76 -5.68 11.92 4.49
C HIS A 76 -5.83 13.06 5.52
N LYS A 77 -5.46 12.88 6.79
CA LYS A 77 -5.25 14.02 7.71
C LYS A 77 -4.13 13.73 8.69
N LYS A 78 -2.90 13.66 8.21
CA LYS A 78 -1.76 14.02 9.04
C LYS A 78 -0.83 14.89 8.20
N THR A 79 -0.80 16.16 8.56
CA THR A 79 0.40 16.99 8.48
C THR A 79 1.61 16.20 8.99
N PRO A 80 2.85 16.57 8.62
CA PRO A 80 4.03 15.92 9.19
C PRO A 80 4.02 16.18 10.70
N ASP A 81 3.55 15.21 11.48
CA ASP A 81 3.76 15.19 12.92
C ASP A 81 5.19 14.64 13.12
N ASP A 82 6.01 15.36 13.89
CA ASP A 82 7.47 15.18 14.01
C ASP A 82 7.92 13.86 14.69
N ASP A 83 7.01 12.91 14.93
CA ASP A 83 7.23 11.68 15.71
C ASP A 83 7.18 10.38 14.88
N GLU A 84 7.12 10.44 13.54
CA GLU A 84 7.16 9.23 12.68
C GLU A 84 8.59 8.72 12.44
N ASP A 85 8.79 7.40 12.53
CA ASP A 85 10.05 6.73 12.20
C ASP A 85 10.55 7.15 10.80
N GLU A 86 11.84 7.52 10.69
CA GLU A 86 12.44 8.06 9.47
C GLU A 86 12.28 7.10 8.27
N ASP A 87 12.34 5.79 8.51
CA ASP A 87 12.09 4.74 7.52
C ASP A 87 10.66 4.79 6.94
N VAL A 88 9.66 5.04 7.79
CA VAL A 88 8.25 5.15 7.37
C VAL A 88 8.07 6.39 6.51
N LYS A 89 8.72 7.49 6.88
CA LYS A 89 8.73 8.74 6.13
C LYS A 89 9.33 8.56 4.74
N ILE A 90 10.47 7.88 4.64
CA ILE A 90 11.11 7.55 3.36
C ILE A 90 10.18 6.71 2.49
N VAL A 91 9.61 5.63 3.03
CA VAL A 91 8.68 4.76 2.28
C VAL A 91 7.49 5.55 1.73
N ARG A 92 6.95 6.50 2.51
CA ARG A 92 5.82 7.33 2.11
C ARG A 92 6.19 8.31 0.99
N ILE A 93 7.33 8.99 1.11
CA ILE A 93 7.85 9.89 0.06
C ILE A 93 8.05 9.12 -1.25
N LEU A 94 8.70 7.95 -1.20
CA LEU A 94 8.97 7.12 -2.38
C LEU A 94 7.68 6.62 -3.05
N ASN A 95 6.70 6.17 -2.26
CA ASN A 95 5.41 5.73 -2.79
C ASN A 95 4.64 6.87 -3.47
N SER A 96 4.68 8.08 -2.93
CA SER A 96 4.05 9.23 -3.57
C SER A 96 4.78 9.68 -4.83
N ALA A 97 6.11 9.60 -4.85
CA ALA A 97 6.91 9.81 -6.05
C ALA A 97 6.57 8.79 -7.15
N SER A 98 6.32 7.52 -6.79
CA SER A 98 5.92 6.47 -7.74
C SER A 98 4.56 6.73 -8.38
N ARG A 99 3.62 7.31 -7.62
CA ARG A 99 2.22 7.52 -8.04
C ARG A 99 1.97 8.84 -8.75
N GLY A 100 2.92 9.79 -8.70
CA GLY A 100 2.69 11.13 -9.23
C GLY A 100 1.96 12.08 -8.27
N ASP A 101 1.92 11.78 -6.97
CA ASP A 101 1.21 12.58 -5.96
C ASP A 101 1.98 13.85 -5.57
N ILE A 102 2.02 14.84 -6.47
CA ILE A 102 2.75 16.11 -6.28
C ILE A 102 2.28 16.89 -5.04
N ARG A 103 0.99 16.78 -4.67
CA ARG A 103 0.44 17.42 -3.47
C ARG A 103 1.09 16.91 -2.20
N LEU A 104 1.38 15.61 -2.16
CA LEU A 104 2.01 14.97 -1.00
C LEU A 104 3.50 15.30 -0.98
N ILE A 105 4.18 15.25 -2.13
CA ILE A 105 5.60 15.63 -2.24
C ILE A 105 5.83 17.09 -1.79
N LYS A 106 4.94 18.01 -2.17
CA LYS A 106 4.97 19.43 -1.74
C LYS A 106 4.77 19.65 -0.24
N ALA A 107 4.31 18.64 0.50
CA ALA A 107 4.10 18.73 1.93
C ALA A 107 5.37 18.40 2.74
N TYR A 108 6.45 17.96 2.09
CA TYR A 108 7.74 17.66 2.73
C TYR A 108 8.76 18.75 2.42
N ASP A 109 9.70 18.93 3.35
CA ASP A 109 10.83 19.83 3.15
C ASP A 109 11.84 19.25 2.16
N ALA A 110 12.58 20.13 1.47
CA ALA A 110 13.61 19.74 0.51
C ALA A 110 14.65 18.78 1.11
N SER A 111 15.02 18.94 2.39
CA SER A 111 15.95 18.04 3.09
C SER A 111 15.44 16.62 3.27
N GLN A 112 14.11 16.43 3.27
CA GLN A 112 13.47 15.11 3.42
C GLN A 112 13.30 14.41 2.08
N LEU A 113 13.20 15.17 0.99
CA LEU A 113 13.03 14.66 -0.36
C LEU A 113 14.33 14.10 -0.97
N THR A 114 15.49 14.44 -0.40
CA THR A 114 16.80 13.92 -0.79
C THR A 114 17.17 12.62 -0.08
N VAL A 115 16.37 12.17 0.90
CA VAL A 115 16.63 10.94 1.65
C VAL A 115 16.40 9.72 0.76
N SER A 116 17.22 8.69 0.96
CA SER A 116 17.17 7.44 0.20
C SER A 116 16.78 6.26 1.09
N ASN A 117 16.11 5.26 0.52
CA ASN A 117 15.87 3.99 1.23
C ASN A 117 17.13 3.12 1.34
N TYR A 118 16.98 1.90 1.90
CA TYR A 118 18.05 0.90 2.01
C TYR A 118 18.77 0.62 0.68
N ASP A 119 18.06 0.71 -0.45
CA ASP A 119 18.62 0.51 -1.80
C ASP A 119 19.26 1.78 -2.38
N LYS A 120 19.43 2.84 -1.58
CA LYS A 120 19.91 4.16 -1.99
C LYS A 120 19.03 4.83 -3.06
N ARG A 121 17.75 4.44 -3.15
CA ARG A 121 16.77 5.05 -4.06
C ARG A 121 16.10 6.24 -3.37
N THR A 122 16.21 7.40 -3.99
CA THR A 122 15.53 8.65 -3.58
C THR A 122 14.20 8.83 -4.31
N ALA A 123 13.40 9.82 -3.91
CA ALA A 123 12.15 10.17 -4.58
C ALA A 123 12.36 10.41 -6.08
N LEU A 124 13.49 11.02 -6.45
CA LEU A 124 13.84 11.30 -7.84
C LEU A 124 14.05 10.02 -8.66
N HIS A 125 14.74 9.01 -8.10
CA HIS A 125 14.94 7.72 -8.77
C HIS A 125 13.60 7.07 -9.11
N ILE A 126 12.69 7.05 -8.13
CA ILE A 126 11.37 6.43 -8.30
C ILE A 126 10.52 7.20 -9.30
N ALA A 127 10.56 8.54 -9.26
CA ALA A 127 9.82 9.38 -10.20
C ALA A 127 10.30 9.16 -11.65
N VAL A 128 11.61 9.07 -11.88
CA VAL A 128 12.17 8.78 -13.22
C VAL A 128 11.79 7.37 -13.68
N SER A 129 11.96 6.35 -12.82
CA SER A 129 11.60 4.96 -13.19
C SER A 129 10.11 4.77 -13.49
N ASN A 130 9.23 5.59 -12.92
CA ASN A 130 7.79 5.52 -13.14
C ASN A 130 7.27 6.58 -14.13
N ASN A 131 8.15 7.28 -14.84
CA ASN A 131 7.80 8.32 -15.80
C ASN A 131 6.92 9.46 -15.23
N GLN A 132 7.22 9.89 -14.01
CA GLN A 132 6.48 10.93 -13.30
C GLN A 132 7.11 12.32 -13.52
N GLU A 133 7.00 12.81 -14.76
CA GLU A 133 7.65 14.05 -15.23
C GLU A 133 7.40 15.26 -14.30
N HIS A 134 6.16 15.48 -13.87
CA HIS A 134 5.79 16.61 -13.00
C HIS A 134 6.47 16.57 -11.63
N ILE A 135 6.74 15.37 -11.10
CA ILE A 135 7.48 15.20 -9.84
C ILE A 135 8.97 15.43 -10.08
N VAL A 136 9.52 14.91 -11.18
CA VAL A 136 10.91 15.13 -11.56
C VAL A 136 11.21 16.63 -11.67
N GLU A 137 10.37 17.38 -12.39
CA GLU A 137 10.51 18.83 -12.53
C GLU A 137 10.46 19.55 -11.17
N TYR A 138 9.51 19.18 -10.31
CA TYR A 138 9.38 19.76 -8.98
C TYR A 138 10.59 19.48 -8.09
N LEU A 139 11.05 18.22 -8.04
CA LEU A 139 12.20 17.81 -7.23
C LEU A 139 13.49 18.50 -7.68
N LEU A 140 13.71 18.61 -9.00
CA LEU A 140 14.88 19.32 -9.54
C LEU A 140 14.88 20.81 -9.17
N LYS A 141 13.70 21.44 -9.19
CA LYS A 141 13.55 22.87 -8.90
C LYS A 141 13.72 23.19 -7.41
N GLU A 142 13.09 22.42 -6.52
CA GLU A 142 13.04 22.73 -5.08
C GLU A 142 14.20 22.14 -4.28
N CYS A 143 14.70 20.96 -4.66
CA CYS A 143 15.78 20.31 -3.91
C CYS A 143 17.18 20.75 -4.36
N GLY A 144 17.27 21.63 -5.38
CA GLY A 144 18.55 22.11 -5.91
C GLY A 144 19.49 20.97 -6.29
N LEU A 145 18.93 19.83 -6.73
CA LEU A 145 19.65 18.62 -7.12
C LEU A 145 20.35 18.86 -8.47
N THR A 146 21.31 19.77 -8.48
CA THR A 146 22.14 20.07 -9.64
C THR A 146 23.22 19.00 -9.76
N GLU A 147 23.14 18.23 -10.84
CA GLU A 147 24.18 17.41 -11.48
C GLU A 147 24.70 16.15 -10.74
N GLU A 148 24.63 16.03 -9.41
CA GLU A 148 25.14 14.82 -8.74
C GLU A 148 24.29 13.56 -8.97
N VAL A 149 22.96 13.72 -9.12
CA VAL A 149 22.03 12.58 -9.28
C VAL A 149 22.05 12.00 -10.69
N GLN A 150 22.61 12.74 -11.65
CA GLN A 150 22.78 12.28 -13.03
C GLN A 150 23.84 11.17 -13.14
N LYS A 151 24.66 10.97 -12.10
CA LYS A 151 25.64 9.87 -11.98
C LYS A 151 25.07 8.60 -11.37
N ALA A 152 23.80 8.56 -10.99
CA ALA A 152 23.12 7.32 -10.62
C ALA A 152 22.67 6.53 -11.85
N GLU A 153 23.45 6.60 -12.94
CA GLU A 153 23.40 5.60 -14.00
C GLU A 153 23.59 4.22 -13.37
N ASP A 154 22.54 3.42 -13.52
CA ASP A 154 22.68 2.04 -13.94
C ASP A 154 23.44 1.11 -13.00
N ARG A 155 22.75 0.65 -11.95
CA ARG A 155 23.02 -0.68 -11.38
C ARG A 155 21.92 -1.71 -11.60
N TYR A 156 20.88 -1.41 -12.37
CA TYR A 156 19.82 -2.38 -12.69
C TYR A 156 19.35 -2.41 -14.16
N THR A 157 20.09 -1.81 -15.11
CA THR A 157 19.91 -2.05 -16.57
C THR A 157 20.68 -3.28 -17.05
N LEU A 158 20.66 -4.37 -16.28
CA LEU A 158 21.13 -5.69 -16.71
C LEU A 158 20.10 -6.77 -16.35
N CYS A 159 19.04 -6.81 -17.13
CA CYS A 159 18.45 -8.05 -17.67
C CYS A 159 17.51 -7.71 -18.83
#